data_AF-A0A1Q1PRN8-F1
#
_entry.id   AF-A0A1Q1PRN8-F1
#
_cell.length_a   1.000
_cell.length_b   1.000
_cell.length_c   1.000
_cell.angle_alpha   90.00
_cell.angle_beta   90.00
_cell.angle_gamma   90.00
#
_symmetry.space_group_name_H-M   'P 1'
#
loop_
_entity.id
_entity.type
_entity.pdbx_description
1 polymer ?
#
loop_
_entity_poly.entity_id
_entity_poly.type
_entity_poly.pdbx_seq_one_letter_code
_entity_poly.pdbx_strand_id
1 'polypeptide(L)'
;STHSQQGMTQKSMSSETITAKETLYESTQNYSALISLYRDVLKAKEDPSIRYKLAKTYYQRGDSKSSLLYLTPLLNDNTKLATQAKILQIKNLIQLNNFQEAISVANELLLKSPNEGEVYNLRGIAYAQNGNLVNARND
;
A
#
# COMPACT_ATOMS: atom_id res chain seq x y z
N SER A 1 -37.42 -13.67 18.75
CA SER A 1 -36.43 -12.58 18.55
C SER A 1 -35.00 -12.94 18.95
N THR A 2 -34.56 -14.20 18.81
CA THR A 2 -33.26 -14.69 19.30
C THR A 2 -32.19 -14.91 18.22
N HIS A 3 -32.53 -14.81 16.93
CA HIS A 3 -31.60 -15.07 15.83
C HIS A 3 -30.70 -13.89 15.44
N SER A 4 -30.96 -12.67 15.93
CA SER A 4 -30.17 -11.47 15.58
C SER A 4 -28.95 -11.25 16.49
N GLN A 5 -28.99 -11.71 17.75
CA GLN A 5 -27.91 -11.45 18.72
C GLN A 5 -26.70 -12.39 18.54
N GLN A 6 -26.91 -13.65 18.09
CA GLN A 6 -25.83 -14.62 17.86
C GLN A 6 -24.96 -14.28 16.64
N GLY A 7 -25.56 -13.75 15.57
CA GLY A 7 -24.81 -13.34 14.36
C GLY A 7 -23.95 -12.08 14.56
N MET A 8 -24.39 -11.16 15.43
CA MET A 8 -23.61 -9.95 15.76
C MET A 8 -22.44 -10.27 16.69
N THR A 9 -22.61 -11.18 17.65
CA THR A 9 -21.54 -11.59 18.59
C THR A 9 -20.44 -12.39 17.91
N GLN A 10 -20.76 -13.36 17.03
CA GLN A 10 -19.71 -14.09 16.27
C GLN A 10 -18.93 -13.19 15.31
N LYS A 11 -19.60 -12.22 14.67
CA LYS A 11 -18.97 -11.25 13.76
C LYS A 11 -18.08 -10.23 14.49
N SER A 12 -18.48 -9.80 15.70
CA SER A 12 -17.64 -8.94 16.55
C SER A 12 -16.40 -9.68 17.02
N MET A 13 -16.57 -10.91 17.51
CA MET A 13 -15.47 -11.76 17.97
C MET A 13 -14.48 -12.11 16.85
N SER A 14 -14.94 -12.32 15.61
CA SER A 14 -14.05 -12.58 14.48
C SER A 14 -13.27 -11.32 14.08
N SER A 15 -13.92 -10.14 14.09
CA SER A 15 -13.25 -8.86 13.84
C SER A 15 -12.20 -8.53 14.91
N GLU A 16 -12.53 -8.71 16.20
CA GLU A 16 -11.61 -8.51 17.32
C GLU A 16 -10.40 -9.46 17.24
N THR A 17 -10.65 -10.70 16.84
CA THR A 17 -9.57 -11.70 16.62
C THR A 17 -8.66 -11.31 15.45
N ILE A 18 -9.21 -10.76 14.36
CA ILE A 18 -8.42 -10.27 13.22
C ILE A 18 -7.53 -9.10 13.67
N THR A 19 -8.10 -8.11 14.36
CA THR A 19 -7.35 -6.95 14.85
C THR A 19 -6.23 -7.36 15.82
N ALA A 20 -6.50 -8.29 16.75
CA ALA A 20 -5.48 -8.77 17.67
C ALA A 20 -4.32 -9.48 16.95
N LYS A 21 -4.63 -10.31 15.95
CA LYS A 21 -3.62 -10.97 15.10
C LYS A 21 -2.84 -9.96 14.27
N GLU A 22 -3.51 -8.99 13.66
CA GLU A 22 -2.88 -7.93 12.88
C GLU A 22 -1.85 -7.18 13.72
N THR A 23 -2.24 -6.67 14.89
CA THR A 23 -1.34 -5.96 15.81
C THR A 23 -0.13 -6.81 16.23
N LEU A 24 -0.36 -8.09 16.54
CA LEU A 24 0.74 -9.01 16.90
C LEU A 24 1.71 -9.18 15.73
N TYR A 25 1.21 -9.40 14.52
CA TYR A 25 2.06 -9.62 13.36
C TYR A 25 2.76 -8.34 12.88
N GLU A 26 2.12 -7.16 13.02
CA GLU A 26 2.76 -5.87 12.76
C GLU A 26 3.91 -5.59 13.73
N SER A 27 3.69 -5.78 15.03
CA SER A 27 4.72 -5.54 16.06
C SER A 27 5.92 -6.49 15.97
N THR A 28 5.71 -7.69 15.44
CA THR A 28 6.76 -8.68 15.20
C THR A 28 7.33 -8.67 13.78
N GLN A 29 6.86 -7.73 12.93
CA GLN A 29 7.19 -7.65 11.51
C GLN A 29 7.01 -9.00 10.77
N ASN A 30 6.02 -9.79 11.19
CA ASN A 30 5.72 -11.08 10.60
C ASN A 30 4.92 -10.92 9.30
N TYR A 31 5.60 -10.47 8.25
CA TYR A 31 4.99 -10.20 6.95
C TYR A 31 4.31 -11.41 6.34
N SER A 32 4.85 -12.61 6.54
CA SER A 32 4.24 -13.86 6.05
C SER A 32 2.86 -14.10 6.68
N ALA A 33 2.73 -13.88 7.99
CA ALA A 33 1.47 -14.03 8.69
C ALA A 33 0.47 -12.91 8.33
N LEU A 34 0.94 -11.67 8.19
CA LEU A 34 0.11 -10.54 7.70
C LEU A 34 -0.45 -10.82 6.30
N ILE A 35 0.38 -11.31 5.38
CA ILE A 35 -0.04 -11.66 4.01
C ILE A 35 -1.16 -12.71 4.04
N SER A 36 -0.99 -13.78 4.83
CA SER A 36 -2.02 -14.82 4.96
C SER A 36 -3.31 -14.26 5.58
N LEU A 37 -3.19 -13.48 6.67
CA LEU A 37 -4.32 -12.85 7.34
C LEU A 37 -5.13 -11.97 6.36
N TYR A 38 -4.49 -11.04 5.66
CA TYR A 38 -5.20 -10.14 4.74
C TYR A 38 -5.78 -10.87 3.53
N ARG A 39 -5.11 -11.89 3.00
CA ARG A 39 -5.67 -12.73 1.93
C ARG A 39 -6.94 -13.44 2.38
N ASP A 40 -6.96 -13.98 3.59
CA ASP A 40 -8.13 -14.68 4.11
C ASP A 40 -9.29 -13.71 4.36
N VAL A 41 -9.02 -12.49 4.84
CA VAL A 41 -10.02 -11.42 4.95
C VAL A 41 -10.61 -11.07 3.58
N LEU A 42 -9.76 -10.88 2.56
CA LEU A 42 -10.21 -10.52 1.21
C LEU A 42 -10.99 -11.63 0.51
N LYS A 43 -10.69 -12.91 0.77
CA LYS A 43 -11.50 -14.04 0.28
C LYS A 43 -12.93 -13.99 0.82
N ALA A 44 -13.11 -13.57 2.07
CA ALA A 44 -14.43 -13.48 2.69
C ALA A 44 -15.20 -12.26 2.21
N LYS A 45 -14.52 -11.11 2.09
CA LYS A 45 -15.11 -9.88 1.57
C LYS A 45 -14.03 -8.95 1.03
N GLU A 46 -14.22 -8.49 -0.21
CA GLU A 46 -13.37 -7.48 -0.81
C GLU A 46 -13.43 -6.15 -0.04
N ASP A 47 -12.26 -5.59 0.27
CA ASP A 47 -12.12 -4.31 0.96
C ASP A 47 -10.85 -3.57 0.43
N PRO A 48 -11.00 -2.38 -0.18
CA PRO A 48 -9.87 -1.63 -0.72
C PRO A 48 -8.79 -1.28 0.32
N SER A 49 -9.17 -1.04 1.57
CA SER A 49 -8.22 -0.69 2.64
C SER A 49 -7.39 -1.92 3.04
N ILE A 50 -8.03 -3.09 3.14
CA ILE A 50 -7.32 -4.36 3.39
C ILE A 50 -6.42 -4.74 2.20
N ARG A 51 -6.88 -4.52 0.97
CA ARG A 51 -6.06 -4.71 -0.23
C ARG A 51 -4.82 -3.83 -0.22
N TYR A 52 -4.95 -2.57 0.19
CA TYR A 52 -3.80 -1.68 0.37
C TYR A 52 -2.84 -2.19 1.45
N LYS A 53 -3.34 -2.63 2.60
CA LYS A 53 -2.51 -3.24 3.66
C LYS A 53 -1.75 -4.47 3.15
N LEU A 54 -2.40 -5.32 2.35
CA LEU A 54 -1.77 -6.47 1.71
C LEU A 54 -0.63 -6.05 0.76
N ALA A 55 -0.89 -5.11 -0.14
CA ALA A 55 0.13 -4.59 -1.06
C ALA A 55 1.32 -3.98 -0.29
N LYS A 56 1.05 -3.15 0.73
CA LYS A 56 2.08 -2.56 1.59
C LYS A 56 2.92 -3.63 2.30
N THR A 57 2.30 -4.71 2.75
CA THR A 57 3.00 -5.83 3.40
C THR A 57 3.94 -6.54 2.43
N TYR A 58 3.53 -6.75 1.17
CA TYR A 58 4.41 -7.29 0.14
C TYR A 58 5.62 -6.39 -0.12
N TYR A 59 5.40 -5.08 -0.24
CA TYR A 59 6.49 -4.11 -0.39
C TYR A 59 7.48 -4.17 0.79
N GLN A 60 6.97 -4.20 2.02
CA GLN A 60 7.81 -4.29 3.23
C GLN A 60 8.63 -5.58 3.30
N ARG A 61 8.10 -6.69 2.77
CA ARG A 61 8.81 -7.96 2.63
C ARG A 61 9.83 -7.97 1.47
N GLY A 62 9.80 -6.95 0.60
CA GLY A 62 10.66 -6.86 -0.59
C GLY A 62 10.09 -7.50 -1.85
N ASP A 63 8.83 -7.95 -1.83
CA ASP A 63 8.14 -8.47 -3.01
C ASP A 63 7.33 -7.36 -3.69
N SER A 64 8.04 -6.43 -4.33
CA SER A 64 7.42 -5.28 -4.96
C SER A 64 6.51 -5.65 -6.14
N LYS A 65 6.78 -6.78 -6.80
CA LYS A 65 5.96 -7.27 -7.92
C LYS A 65 4.57 -7.68 -7.43
N SER A 66 4.50 -8.48 -6.36
CA SER A 66 3.20 -8.84 -5.75
C SER A 66 2.50 -7.60 -5.19
N SER A 67 3.25 -6.69 -4.58
CA SER A 67 2.69 -5.41 -4.11
C SER A 67 1.99 -4.66 -5.25
N LEU A 68 2.69 -4.42 -6.37
CA LEU A 68 2.11 -3.72 -7.54
C LEU A 68 0.86 -4.42 -8.09
N LEU A 69 0.87 -5.75 -8.17
CA LEU A 69 -0.29 -6.53 -8.61
C LEU A 69 -1.54 -6.27 -7.76
N TYR A 70 -1.40 -6.28 -6.43
CA TYR A 70 -2.53 -6.01 -5.53
C TYR A 70 -2.90 -4.52 -5.48
N LEU A 71 -1.98 -3.63 -5.87
CA LEU A 71 -2.18 -2.19 -5.89
C LEU A 71 -2.96 -1.70 -7.11
N THR A 72 -2.84 -2.38 -8.25
CA THR A 72 -3.46 -1.98 -9.54
C THR A 72 -4.93 -1.55 -9.44
N PRO A 73 -5.82 -2.27 -8.72
CA PRO A 73 -7.23 -1.87 -8.63
C PRO A 73 -7.45 -0.57 -7.84
N LEU A 74 -6.47 -0.12 -7.06
CA LEU A 74 -6.56 1.04 -6.17
C LEU A 74 -5.98 2.32 -6.81
N LEU A 75 -5.37 2.23 -7.99
CA LEU A 75 -4.69 3.37 -8.63
C LEU A 75 -5.63 4.30 -9.38
N ASN A 76 -6.84 3.81 -9.65
CA ASN A 76 -7.88 4.57 -10.34
C ASN A 76 -8.68 5.35 -9.29
N ASP A 77 -9.14 6.54 -9.67
CA ASP A 77 -9.85 7.53 -8.85
C ASP A 77 -8.98 8.62 -8.19
N ASN A 78 -9.63 9.70 -7.77
CA ASN A 78 -9.03 10.83 -7.04
C ASN A 78 -9.38 10.75 -5.54
N THR A 79 -9.24 9.56 -4.94
CA THR A 79 -9.48 9.36 -3.50
C THR A 79 -8.18 9.44 -2.71
N LYS A 80 -8.28 9.68 -1.39
CA LYS A 80 -7.12 9.63 -0.49
C LYS A 80 -6.40 8.27 -0.55
N LEU A 81 -7.16 7.18 -0.67
CA LEU A 81 -6.61 5.84 -0.80
C LEU A 81 -5.85 5.67 -2.13
N ALA A 82 -6.37 6.22 -3.23
CA ALA A 82 -5.70 6.20 -4.53
C ALA A 82 -4.38 7.00 -4.50
N THR A 83 -4.36 8.16 -3.84
CA THR A 83 -3.12 8.92 -3.59
C THR A 83 -2.10 8.07 -2.81
N GLN A 84 -2.53 7.45 -1.70
CA GLN A 84 -1.67 6.55 -0.92
C GLN A 84 -1.17 5.36 -1.73
N ALA A 85 -2.02 4.78 -2.58
CA ALA A 85 -1.67 3.69 -3.47
C ALA A 85 -0.64 4.13 -4.51
N LYS A 86 -0.75 5.32 -5.10
CA LYS A 86 0.25 5.86 -6.02
C LYS A 86 1.59 6.16 -5.35
N ILE A 87 1.58 6.68 -4.12
CA ILE A 87 2.81 6.85 -3.32
C ILE A 87 3.50 5.50 -3.11
N LEU A 88 2.73 4.47 -2.74
CA LEU A 88 3.26 3.11 -2.60
C LEU A 88 3.74 2.55 -3.95
N GLN A 89 3.08 2.84 -5.07
CA GLN A 89 3.51 2.45 -6.41
C GLN A 89 4.91 3.01 -6.73
N ILE A 90 5.14 4.30 -6.46
CA ILE A 90 6.45 4.95 -6.67
C ILE A 90 7.54 4.22 -5.86
N LYS A 91 7.27 3.90 -4.58
CA LYS A 91 8.21 3.14 -3.73
C LYS A 91 8.54 1.77 -4.29
N ASN A 92 7.54 1.05 -4.79
CA ASN A 92 7.73 -0.27 -5.40
C ASN A 92 8.56 -0.19 -6.68
N LEU A 93 8.30 0.81 -7.52
CA LEU A 93 9.07 1.04 -8.75
C LEU A 93 10.53 1.37 -8.44
N ILE A 94 10.79 2.19 -7.43
CA ILE A 94 12.14 2.46 -6.93
C ILE A 94 12.82 1.17 -6.45
N GLN A 95 12.15 0.34 -5.64
CA GLN A 95 12.71 -0.93 -5.15
C GLN A 95 13.01 -1.93 -6.28
N LEU A 96 12.31 -1.83 -7.42
CA LEU A 96 12.54 -2.63 -8.62
C LEU A 96 13.56 -2.01 -9.58
N ASN A 97 14.15 -0.86 -9.25
CA ASN A 97 15.00 -0.05 -10.13
C ASN A 97 14.30 0.50 -11.39
N ASN A 98 12.97 0.56 -11.39
CA ASN A 98 12.16 1.15 -12.46
C ASN A 98 12.06 2.67 -12.28
N PHE A 99 13.19 3.37 -12.23
CA PHE A 99 13.25 4.78 -11.83
C PHE A 99 12.48 5.71 -12.77
N GLN A 100 12.55 5.47 -14.09
CA GLN A 100 11.86 6.30 -15.07
C GLN A 100 10.33 6.27 -14.89
N GLU A 101 9.78 5.09 -14.59
CA GLU A 101 8.35 4.94 -14.31
C GLU A 101 7.98 5.58 -12.96
N ALA A 102 8.83 5.42 -11.94
CA ALA A 102 8.65 6.07 -10.64
C ALA A 102 8.57 7.60 -10.77
N ILE A 103 9.45 8.20 -11.59
CA ILE A 103 9.44 9.63 -11.91
C ILE A 103 8.14 10.02 -12.63
N SER A 104 7.69 9.23 -13.61
CA SER A 104 6.45 9.51 -14.34
C SER A 104 5.24 9.55 -13.40
N VAL A 105 5.08 8.53 -12.56
CA VAL A 105 3.98 8.45 -11.60
C VAL A 105 4.05 9.59 -10.58
N ALA A 106 5.25 9.95 -10.11
CA ALA A 106 5.43 11.08 -9.20
C ALA A 106 5.05 12.43 -9.84
N ASN A 107 5.44 12.66 -11.10
CA ASN A 107 5.05 13.86 -11.85
C ASN A 107 3.53 13.97 -11.98
N GLU A 108 2.85 12.89 -12.38
CA GLU A 108 1.40 12.86 -12.49
C GLU A 108 0.70 13.14 -11.16
N LEU A 109 1.24 12.61 -10.06
CA LEU A 109 0.66 12.81 -8.73
C LEU A 109 0.83 14.27 -8.26
N LEU A 110 1.99 14.88 -8.50
CA LEU A 110 2.27 16.26 -8.11
C LEU A 110 1.46 17.29 -8.91
N LEU A 111 1.05 16.98 -10.15
CA LEU A 111 0.09 17.82 -10.88
C LEU A 111 -1.26 17.95 -10.16
N LYS A 112 -1.67 16.92 -9.42
CA LYS A 112 -2.94 16.88 -8.68
C LYS A 112 -2.79 17.27 -7.20
N SER A 113 -1.62 17.02 -6.64
CA SER A 113 -1.32 17.21 -5.22
C SER A 113 0.05 17.87 -5.05
N PRO A 114 0.18 19.16 -5.45
CA PRO A 114 1.48 19.84 -5.55
C PRO A 114 2.18 20.06 -4.21
N ASN A 115 1.50 19.83 -3.09
CA ASN A 115 2.03 19.99 -1.73
C ASN A 115 2.40 18.65 -1.05
N GLU A 116 2.40 17.54 -1.80
CA GLU A 116 2.72 16.22 -1.25
C GLU A 116 4.24 16.03 -1.11
N GLY A 117 4.80 16.48 0.02
CA GLY A 117 6.24 16.48 0.28
C GLY A 117 6.90 15.11 0.18
N GLU A 118 6.19 14.03 0.54
CA GLU A 118 6.72 12.67 0.39
C GLU A 118 6.99 12.32 -1.07
N VAL A 119 6.18 12.83 -2.01
CA VAL A 119 6.31 12.53 -3.44
C VAL A 119 7.52 13.24 -4.05
N TYR A 120 7.81 14.48 -3.66
CA TYR A 120 9.06 15.15 -4.06
C TYR A 120 10.28 14.37 -3.57
N ASN A 121 10.31 13.95 -2.29
CA ASN A 121 11.42 13.17 -1.77
C ASN A 121 11.62 11.85 -2.55
N LEU A 122 10.54 11.12 -2.85
CA LEU A 122 10.61 9.89 -3.63
C LEU A 122 11.06 10.14 -5.08
N ARG A 123 10.61 11.24 -5.70
CA ARG A 123 11.03 11.60 -7.06
C ARG A 123 12.49 12.02 -7.11
N GLY A 124 12.98 12.77 -6.13
CA GLY A 124 14.39 13.09 -5.95
C GLY A 124 15.27 11.85 -5.79
N ILE A 125 14.83 10.87 -4.98
CA ILE A 125 15.50 9.55 -4.87
C ILE A 125 15.55 8.86 -6.23
N ALA A 126 14.42 8.81 -6.95
CA ALA A 126 14.36 8.18 -8.26
C ALA A 126 15.27 8.91 -9.28
N TYR A 127 15.31 10.24 -9.29
CA TYR A 127 16.22 11.02 -10.13
C TYR A 127 17.69 10.70 -9.82
N ALA A 128 18.06 10.65 -8.54
CA ALA A 128 19.43 10.36 -8.13
C ALA A 128 19.86 8.95 -8.58
N GLN A 129 18.99 7.96 -8.39
CA GLN A 129 19.26 6.58 -8.79
C GLN A 129 19.21 6.36 -10.31
N ASN A 130 18.46 7.17 -11.04
CA ASN A 130 18.47 7.20 -12.52
C ASN A 130 19.68 7.95 -13.10
N GLY A 131 20.58 8.48 -12.26
CA GLY A 131 21.76 9.24 -12.69
C GLY A 131 21.49 10.72 -13.05
N ASN A 132 20.27 11.21 -12.84
CA ASN A 132 19.88 12.60 -13.10
C ASN A 132 20.09 13.47 -11.85
N LEU A 133 21.36 13.73 -11.53
CA LEU A 133 21.74 14.44 -10.31
C LEU A 133 21.31 15.91 -10.29
N VAL A 134 21.15 16.54 -11.46
CA VAL A 134 20.68 17.94 -11.54
C VAL A 134 19.23 18.04 -11.09
N ASN A 135 18.35 17.19 -11.61
CA ASN A 135 16.96 17.18 -11.18
C ASN A 135 16.83 16.73 -9.73
N ALA A 136 17.61 15.73 -9.29
CA ALA A 136 17.60 15.30 -7.88
C ALA A 136 17.96 16.42 -6.90
N ARG A 137 18.86 17.33 -7.28
CA ARG A 137 19.28 18.46 -6.43
C ARG A 137 18.24 19.58 -6.36
N ASN A 138 17.42 19.71 -7.40
CA ASN A 138 16.48 20.81 -7.57
C ASN A 138 15.03 20.42 -7.22
N ASP A 139 14.81 19.17 -6.82
CA ASP A 139 13.50 18.65 -6.41
C ASP A 139 13.12 19.07 -4.99
#